data_AF-A0A8D0ZA31-F1
#
_entry.id   AF-A0A8D0ZA31-F1
#
_cell.length_a   1.000
_cell.length_b   1.000
_cell.length_c   1.000
_cell.angle_alpha   90.00
_cell.angle_beta   90.00
_cell.angle_gamma   90.00
#
_symmetry.space_group_name_H-M   'P 1'
#
loop_
_entity.id
_entity.type
_entity.pdbx_description
1 polymer ?
#
loop_
_entity_poly.entity_id
_entity_poly.type
_entity_poly.pdbx_seq_one_letter_code
_entity_poly.pdbx_strand_id
1 'polypeptide(L)'
;LRSSRTPGSASEGRGPEAGPEAASERGSQLPGEPGSPPPTQLWASGQGPEPDLSWASGQRAEPAPEWQQPARSPSDNQVSTKPRCHTNCLEAPLSRAFGRLGWAVGSHPWVFLLLPMVLTALLGCGLIYLPKDAEEDIEEQYTPIGSPAKAERRFVQGHFTANDSYYFSFSRKSTEVNYAFVLVVSNSASLLQRESFLEIEKVDEAVRALSVMGENGTQIQYNEVCSRHQGYCAPSNPLLLAWRTNRDFNLHNITYPIFSLAGRITYLAGVLGGTVLGESLGPSHLLLEAKAMRLGYFLKTGEEDNQRSKTWLMHFLNQVKDLEKSLALETIQVVYFTSLSRQLEFEATSKTVIPLFHLAYLLIIIFAVISCYRFDCVRNKMWVAAFGVISAALAVVSVFGLMLYIGVPFVTIVANSPFLILGVGVDDMFIMLAAWQKTNIVDNLKERMSTVYSKVAVGILFSLYLLHALLGKSAKDCYLFSLSGVSFPMYFFFLFFFFFFFFFFFFFFCLFRSTLWHMEVHRLGVKSEL
;
A
#
# COMPACT_ATOMS: atom_id res chain seq x y z
N LEU A 1 50.93 14.23 -48.96
CA LEU A 1 50.40 14.70 -50.26
C LEU A 1 49.20 15.60 -49.99
N ARG A 2 49.37 16.89 -50.33
CA ARG A 2 48.43 18.03 -50.56
C ARG A 2 46.95 17.96 -50.07
N SER A 3 46.29 19.04 -49.66
CA SER A 3 46.68 20.44 -49.38
C SER A 3 45.48 21.23 -48.80
N SER A 4 45.80 22.19 -47.92
CA SER A 4 45.34 23.60 -47.89
C SER A 4 43.85 23.96 -47.78
N ARG A 5 43.52 24.77 -46.75
CA ARG A 5 43.46 26.25 -46.85
C ARG A 5 43.33 26.91 -45.47
N THR A 6 44.33 27.74 -45.14
CA THR A 6 44.28 28.91 -44.23
C THR A 6 43.97 30.18 -45.10
N PRO A 7 44.01 31.47 -44.66
CA PRO A 7 44.48 32.06 -43.38
C PRO A 7 43.78 33.33 -42.82
N GLY A 8 44.19 33.72 -41.60
CA GLY A 8 44.47 35.10 -41.18
C GLY A 8 43.60 35.65 -40.04
N SER A 9 44.06 36.40 -39.04
CA SER A 9 45.29 37.17 -38.77
C SER A 9 45.38 37.40 -37.24
N ALA A 10 46.50 37.12 -36.57
CA ALA A 10 47.46 38.09 -36.02
C ALA A 10 46.88 39.17 -35.07
N SER A 11 47.22 39.11 -33.78
CA SER A 11 48.11 40.10 -33.12
C SER A 11 48.35 39.77 -31.62
N GLU A 12 49.55 40.13 -31.17
CA GLU A 12 50.16 40.10 -29.83
C GLU A 12 49.26 40.68 -28.71
N GLY A 13 49.46 40.51 -27.41
CA GLY A 13 50.53 39.94 -26.58
C GLY A 13 50.35 40.42 -25.13
N ARG A 14 50.99 39.72 -24.18
CA ARG A 14 51.32 40.10 -22.77
C ARG A 14 50.19 40.40 -21.76
N GLY A 15 50.21 39.66 -20.64
CA GLY A 15 49.73 40.14 -19.32
C GLY A 15 50.68 41.21 -18.72
N PRO A 16 50.60 41.60 -17.43
CA PRO A 16 49.99 40.90 -16.29
C PRO A 16 49.21 41.80 -15.27
N GLU A 17 48.77 41.16 -14.18
CA GLU A 17 48.65 41.67 -12.79
C GLU A 17 47.61 42.73 -12.34
N ALA A 18 46.83 42.26 -11.35
CA ALA A 18 46.52 42.87 -10.04
C ALA A 18 45.75 44.20 -9.90
N GLY A 19 44.61 44.09 -9.21
CA GLY A 19 44.25 45.01 -8.11
C GLY A 19 43.13 46.02 -8.37
N PRO A 20 42.43 46.46 -7.32
CA PRO A 20 40.97 46.67 -7.35
C PRO A 20 40.56 48.14 -7.25
N GLU A 21 39.38 48.52 -7.76
CA GLU A 21 38.59 49.61 -7.17
C GLU A 21 37.16 49.71 -7.75
N ALA A 22 36.30 50.32 -6.93
CA ALA A 22 34.85 50.32 -6.98
C ALA A 22 34.24 51.49 -7.77
N ALA A 23 33.02 51.29 -8.31
CA ALA A 23 31.92 52.26 -8.46
C ALA A 23 30.74 51.54 -9.17
N SER A 24 29.62 51.26 -8.50
CA SER A 24 28.46 52.16 -8.31
C SER A 24 27.61 52.36 -9.58
N GLU A 25 26.49 51.65 -9.71
CA GLU A 25 25.12 52.18 -9.53
C GLU A 25 24.02 51.29 -10.16
N ARG A 26 22.87 51.31 -9.47
CA ARG A 26 21.49 51.20 -9.95
C ARG A 26 20.84 49.81 -9.90
N GLY A 27 20.00 49.66 -8.87
CA GLY A 27 19.25 48.45 -8.57
C GLY A 27 17.82 48.39 -9.11
N SER A 28 17.15 47.31 -8.73
CA SER A 28 15.70 47.21 -8.58
C SER A 28 15.42 46.09 -7.56
N GLN A 29 14.49 46.36 -6.65
CA GLN A 29 14.22 45.67 -5.39
C GLN A 29 13.43 44.35 -5.57
N LEU A 30 13.67 43.40 -4.65
CA LEU A 30 12.79 42.26 -4.34
C LEU A 30 12.29 42.42 -2.89
N PRO A 31 10.98 42.23 -2.60
CA PRO A 31 10.45 42.44 -1.25
C PRO A 31 10.44 41.16 -0.38
N GLY A 32 11.01 41.27 0.82
CA GLY A 32 10.39 40.95 2.12
C GLY A 32 10.18 39.49 2.57
N GLU A 33 11.05 39.02 3.47
CA GLU A 33 10.78 37.93 4.43
C GLU A 33 9.75 38.33 5.50
N PRO A 34 9.05 37.33 6.09
CA PRO A 34 8.65 37.41 7.49
C PRO A 34 9.10 36.20 8.32
N GLY A 35 9.93 36.48 9.33
CA GLY A 35 9.79 36.06 10.75
C GLY A 35 9.66 34.57 11.11
N SER A 36 10.73 34.03 11.68
CA SER A 36 10.82 32.75 12.41
C SER A 36 10.01 32.71 13.72
N PRO A 37 9.30 31.60 14.05
CA PRO A 37 8.75 31.35 15.38
C PRO A 37 9.73 30.57 16.31
N PRO A 38 9.56 30.63 17.65
CA PRO A 38 10.50 30.06 18.63
C PRO A 38 10.30 28.55 18.89
N PRO A 39 11.23 27.87 19.60
CA PRO A 39 11.33 26.41 19.59
C PRO A 39 10.32 25.72 20.52
N THR A 40 9.78 24.60 20.06
CA THR A 40 8.82 23.76 20.78
C THR A 40 9.54 22.87 21.81
N GLN A 41 9.12 22.96 23.07
CA GLN A 41 9.60 22.10 24.17
C GLN A 41 8.96 20.71 24.14
N LEU A 42 9.77 19.75 24.59
CA LEU A 42 9.45 18.34 24.85
C LEU A 42 8.19 18.14 25.70
N TRP A 43 7.41 17.11 25.36
CA TRP A 43 6.36 16.57 26.21
C TRP A 43 6.96 15.84 27.42
N ALA A 44 6.67 16.35 28.61
CA ALA A 44 6.75 15.63 29.88
C ALA A 44 5.36 15.67 30.55
N SER A 45 5.06 14.54 31.17
CA SER A 45 3.88 14.16 31.96
C SER A 45 3.31 15.22 32.93
N GLY A 46 1.98 15.30 33.02
CA GLY A 46 1.27 15.99 34.11
C GLY A 46 -0.24 15.79 34.04
N GLN A 47 -0.82 15.23 35.11
CA GLN A 47 -2.22 14.85 35.32
C GLN A 47 -3.19 16.06 35.35
N GLY A 48 -4.42 15.85 34.90
CA GLY A 48 -5.58 16.74 35.10
C GLY A 48 -6.90 15.96 35.00
N PRO A 49 -7.99 16.39 35.69
CA PRO A 49 -8.94 15.50 36.36
C PRO A 49 -10.16 15.07 35.52
N GLU A 50 -10.72 13.90 35.87
CA GLU A 50 -12.02 13.37 35.42
C GLU A 50 -13.20 14.30 35.78
N PRO A 51 -14.27 14.35 34.95
CA PRO A 51 -15.59 14.76 35.40
C PRO A 51 -16.57 13.57 35.52
N ASP A 52 -17.29 13.60 36.64
CA ASP A 52 -18.21 12.61 37.19
C ASP A 52 -19.39 12.18 36.30
N LEU A 53 -19.70 10.88 36.37
CA LEU A 53 -21.00 10.30 36.04
C LEU A 53 -22.05 10.68 37.10
N SER A 54 -23.11 11.37 36.69
CA SER A 54 -24.41 11.30 37.36
C SER A 54 -25.52 11.73 36.41
N TRP A 55 -26.78 11.39 36.76
CA TRP A 55 -28.04 11.62 36.05
C TRP A 55 -28.61 10.43 35.26
N ALA A 56 -28.88 9.36 36.01
CA ALA A 56 -30.10 8.59 35.84
C ALA A 56 -31.06 8.92 37.00
N SER A 57 -32.10 9.73 36.74
CA SER A 57 -33.36 9.69 37.48
C SER A 57 -34.44 10.38 36.66
N GLY A 58 -35.57 9.66 36.49
CA GLY A 58 -36.54 9.93 35.44
C GLY A 58 -37.48 11.11 35.71
N GLN A 59 -38.02 11.65 34.61
CA GLN A 59 -39.30 12.35 34.62
C GLN A 59 -40.11 11.99 33.36
N ARG A 60 -41.42 11.99 33.61
CA ARG A 60 -42.56 11.45 32.88
C ARG A 60 -42.83 12.21 31.57
N ALA A 61 -43.30 11.49 30.55
CA ALA A 61 -43.68 12.04 29.24
C ALA A 61 -44.89 12.98 29.33
N GLU A 62 -44.79 14.16 28.71
CA GLU A 62 -45.91 15.02 28.33
C GLU A 62 -45.98 15.18 26.80
N PRO A 63 -47.18 15.35 26.22
CA PRO A 63 -47.41 15.23 24.78
C PRO A 63 -46.98 16.48 23.99
N ALA A 64 -46.54 16.26 22.76
CA ALA A 64 -46.17 17.32 21.82
C ALA A 64 -47.38 18.19 21.41
N PRO A 65 -47.22 19.52 21.25
CA PRO A 65 -48.32 20.40 20.91
C PRO A 65 -48.70 20.33 19.43
N GLU A 66 -50.00 20.43 19.21
CA GLU A 66 -50.73 20.40 17.95
C GLU A 66 -50.54 21.73 17.18
N TRP A 67 -50.07 21.65 15.93
CA TRP A 67 -49.90 22.84 15.08
C TRP A 67 -51.25 23.29 14.52
N GLN A 68 -51.84 24.32 15.15
CA GLN A 68 -52.96 25.08 14.60
C GLN A 68 -52.53 25.94 13.40
N GLN A 69 -53.32 25.90 12.32
CA GLN A 69 -53.13 26.75 11.13
C GLN A 69 -53.48 28.22 11.44
N PRO A 70 -52.67 29.22 11.01
CA PRO A 70 -53.04 30.62 11.19
C PRO A 70 -54.11 31.06 10.17
N ALA A 71 -55.06 31.85 10.66
CA ALA A 71 -56.12 32.49 9.90
C ALA A 71 -55.60 33.46 8.82
N ARG A 72 -56.31 33.54 7.69
CA ARG A 72 -56.08 34.52 6.61
C ARG A 72 -56.50 35.93 7.04
N SER A 73 -55.61 36.90 6.87
CA SER A 73 -55.94 38.32 6.73
C SER A 73 -55.47 38.84 5.36
N PRO A 74 -56.26 39.68 4.64
CA PRO A 74 -55.96 40.11 3.29
C PRO A 74 -55.35 41.51 3.27
N SER A 75 -54.05 41.63 3.03
CA SER A 75 -53.39 42.85 2.51
C SER A 75 -51.87 42.64 2.47
N ASP A 76 -51.36 42.28 1.31
CA ASP A 76 -50.38 43.12 0.62
C ASP A 76 -50.01 42.51 -0.73
N ASN A 77 -50.48 43.17 -1.79
CA ASN A 77 -50.02 42.99 -3.14
C ASN A 77 -48.59 43.53 -3.24
N GLN A 78 -47.60 42.64 -3.21
CA GLN A 78 -46.40 42.67 -4.08
C GLN A 78 -45.43 41.55 -3.66
N VAL A 79 -45.68 40.34 -4.14
CA VAL A 79 -44.63 39.31 -4.16
C VAL A 79 -43.71 39.62 -5.34
N SER A 80 -42.53 40.16 -5.04
CA SER A 80 -41.38 40.12 -5.93
C SER A 80 -41.08 38.67 -6.28
N THR A 81 -41.42 38.26 -7.50
CA THR A 81 -41.05 36.98 -8.09
C THR A 81 -39.56 36.96 -8.39
N LYS A 82 -38.74 36.68 -7.37
CA LYS A 82 -37.37 36.20 -7.64
C LYS A 82 -37.47 34.88 -8.39
N PRO A 83 -36.83 34.72 -9.56
CA PRO A 83 -36.85 33.45 -10.27
C PRO A 83 -36.16 32.41 -9.38
N ARG A 84 -36.87 31.34 -9.01
CA ARG A 84 -36.23 30.13 -8.48
C ARG A 84 -35.27 29.68 -9.58
N CYS A 85 -33.97 29.80 -9.35
CA CYS A 85 -32.98 29.16 -10.21
C CYS A 85 -33.35 27.67 -10.26
N HIS A 86 -33.72 27.17 -11.44
CA HIS A 86 -34.02 25.75 -11.64
C HIS A 86 -32.71 24.97 -11.50
N THR A 87 -32.36 24.55 -10.29
CA THR A 87 -31.18 23.72 -10.03
C THR A 87 -31.35 22.27 -10.50
N ASN A 88 -32.53 21.91 -11.01
CA ASN A 88 -32.87 20.56 -11.47
C ASN A 88 -32.39 20.25 -12.89
N CYS A 89 -31.52 21.06 -13.49
CA CYS A 89 -31.03 20.87 -14.86
C CYS A 89 -30.25 19.56 -15.07
N LEU A 90 -29.65 19.00 -14.01
CA LEU A 90 -28.91 17.73 -14.05
C LEU A 90 -29.72 16.57 -13.44
N GLU A 91 -30.35 16.80 -12.29
CA GLU A 91 -31.10 15.76 -11.58
C GLU A 91 -32.33 15.28 -12.35
N ALA A 92 -33.14 16.21 -12.88
CA ALA A 92 -34.37 15.85 -13.58
C ALA A 92 -34.16 15.03 -14.87
N PRO A 93 -33.24 15.38 -15.79
CA PRO A 93 -33.02 14.54 -16.97
C PRO A 93 -32.40 13.18 -16.60
N LEU A 94 -31.51 13.14 -15.61
CA LEU A 94 -30.87 11.90 -15.19
C LEU A 94 -31.87 10.96 -14.50
N SER A 95 -32.72 11.49 -13.62
CA SER A 95 -33.84 10.76 -13.01
C SER A 95 -34.81 10.21 -14.06
N ARG A 96 -35.15 10.99 -15.10
CA ARG A 96 -35.96 10.49 -16.22
C ARG A 96 -35.26 9.42 -17.05
N ALA A 97 -33.95 9.52 -17.24
CA ALA A 97 -33.17 8.50 -17.95
C ALA A 97 -33.15 7.19 -17.16
N PHE A 98 -32.92 7.24 -15.85
CA PHE A 98 -32.98 6.07 -14.98
C PHE A 98 -34.39 5.50 -14.86
N GLY A 99 -35.44 6.33 -14.88
CA GLY A 99 -36.82 5.85 -14.98
C GLY A 99 -37.06 5.05 -16.27
N ARG A 100 -36.60 5.56 -17.42
CA ARG A 100 -36.66 4.83 -18.70
C ARG A 100 -35.87 3.52 -18.66
N LEU A 101 -34.70 3.51 -18.03
CA LEU A 101 -33.92 2.28 -17.80
C LEU A 101 -34.72 1.29 -16.96
N GLY A 102 -35.33 1.73 -15.84
CA GLY A 102 -36.15 0.88 -14.98
C GLY A 102 -37.36 0.29 -15.70
N TRP A 103 -37.98 1.06 -16.59
CA TRP A 103 -39.06 0.56 -17.44
C TRP A 103 -38.58 -0.50 -18.45
N ALA A 104 -37.42 -0.29 -19.08
CA ALA A 104 -36.83 -1.22 -20.04
C ALA A 104 -36.41 -2.54 -19.39
N VAL A 105 -35.74 -2.45 -18.22
CA VAL A 105 -35.40 -3.59 -17.36
C VAL A 105 -36.66 -4.33 -16.94
N GLY A 106 -37.70 -3.58 -16.58
CA GLY A 106 -39.04 -4.07 -16.27
C GLY A 106 -39.73 -4.85 -17.39
N SER A 107 -39.39 -4.55 -18.63
CA SER A 107 -40.05 -5.11 -19.82
C SER A 107 -39.32 -6.32 -20.40
N HIS A 108 -38.00 -6.46 -20.17
CA HIS A 108 -37.19 -7.54 -20.75
C HIS A 108 -36.31 -8.28 -19.72
N PRO A 109 -36.91 -9.03 -18.77
CA PRO A 109 -36.21 -9.66 -17.63
C PRO A 109 -34.95 -10.45 -17.97
N TRP A 110 -35.08 -11.35 -18.95
CA TRP A 110 -34.09 -12.38 -19.23
C TRP A 110 -32.85 -11.81 -19.90
N VAL A 111 -33.02 -10.76 -20.72
CA VAL A 111 -31.91 -10.08 -21.38
C VAL A 111 -31.00 -9.43 -20.34
N PHE A 112 -31.60 -8.71 -19.37
CA PHE A 112 -30.85 -8.02 -18.32
C PHE A 112 -30.28 -8.96 -17.23
N LEU A 113 -30.68 -10.23 -17.20
CA LEU A 113 -30.06 -11.26 -16.35
C LEU A 113 -28.88 -11.96 -17.05
N LEU A 114 -29.10 -12.42 -18.29
CA LEU A 114 -28.11 -13.21 -19.02
C LEU A 114 -26.95 -12.36 -19.51
N LEU A 115 -27.21 -11.12 -19.96
CA LEU A 115 -26.19 -10.23 -20.49
C LEU A 115 -25.08 -9.94 -19.47
N PRO A 116 -25.36 -9.55 -18.21
CA PRO A 116 -24.32 -9.42 -17.18
C PRO A 116 -23.52 -10.69 -16.89
N MET A 117 -24.16 -11.87 -16.89
CA MET A 117 -23.46 -13.13 -16.64
C MET A 117 -22.49 -13.46 -17.77
N VAL A 118 -22.94 -13.30 -19.03
CA VAL A 118 -22.08 -13.49 -20.21
C VAL A 118 -20.94 -12.47 -20.21
N LEU A 119 -21.24 -11.19 -19.92
CA LEU A 119 -20.23 -10.14 -19.83
C LEU A 119 -19.19 -10.47 -18.75
N THR A 120 -19.63 -10.90 -17.56
CA THR A 120 -18.72 -11.27 -16.48
C THR A 120 -17.89 -12.50 -16.83
N ALA A 121 -18.47 -13.50 -17.52
CA ALA A 121 -17.72 -14.68 -17.97
C ALA A 121 -16.62 -14.28 -18.98
N LEU A 122 -16.94 -13.41 -19.94
CA LEU A 122 -15.98 -12.92 -20.94
C LEU A 122 -14.86 -12.10 -20.30
N LEU A 123 -15.20 -11.16 -19.43
CA LEU A 123 -14.22 -10.33 -18.73
C LEU A 123 -13.39 -11.16 -17.74
N GLY A 124 -14.03 -12.11 -17.05
CA GLY A 124 -13.41 -13.01 -16.08
C GLY A 124 -12.32 -13.91 -16.67
N CYS A 125 -12.31 -14.17 -17.98
CA CYS A 125 -11.19 -14.84 -18.65
C CYS A 125 -9.85 -14.13 -18.41
N GLY A 126 -9.85 -12.82 -18.18
CA GLY A 126 -8.64 -12.07 -17.87
C GLY A 126 -7.97 -12.44 -16.53
N LEU A 127 -8.69 -13.14 -15.63
CA LEU A 127 -8.11 -13.68 -14.39
C LEU A 127 -7.01 -14.73 -14.65
N ILE A 128 -6.90 -15.26 -15.87
CA ILE A 128 -5.79 -16.14 -16.27
C ILE A 128 -4.44 -15.40 -16.17
N TYR A 129 -4.43 -14.08 -16.36
CA TYR A 129 -3.23 -13.24 -16.25
C TYR A 129 -2.93 -12.82 -14.81
N LEU A 130 -3.62 -13.37 -13.80
CA LEU A 130 -3.29 -13.10 -12.41
C LEU A 130 -1.88 -13.66 -12.11
N PRO A 131 -0.92 -12.83 -11.71
CA PRO A 131 0.43 -13.30 -11.39
C PRO A 131 0.37 -14.23 -10.18
N LYS A 132 0.77 -15.49 -10.37
CA LYS A 132 0.78 -16.51 -9.30
C LYS A 132 2.05 -16.47 -8.44
N ASP A 133 3.16 -16.02 -9.03
CA ASP A 133 4.50 -16.08 -8.43
C ASP A 133 5.29 -14.77 -8.60
N ALA A 134 4.60 -13.64 -8.88
CA ALA A 134 5.29 -12.36 -8.99
C ALA A 134 5.71 -11.91 -7.58
N GLU A 135 7.01 -11.95 -7.31
CA GLU A 135 7.59 -11.29 -6.15
C GLU A 135 7.22 -9.79 -6.22
N GLU A 136 6.43 -9.31 -5.26
CA GLU A 136 6.12 -7.89 -5.19
C GLU A 136 7.37 -7.09 -4.83
N ASP A 137 7.95 -6.40 -5.81
CA ASP A 137 8.99 -5.42 -5.55
C ASP A 137 8.36 -4.17 -4.92
N ILE A 138 8.54 -4.06 -3.61
CA ILE A 138 8.06 -2.95 -2.79
C ILE A 138 8.60 -1.60 -3.32
N GLU A 139 9.84 -1.57 -3.84
CA GLU A 139 10.41 -0.35 -4.40
C GLU A 139 9.60 0.08 -5.64
N GLU A 140 9.36 -0.83 -6.59
CA GLU A 140 8.60 -0.52 -7.80
C GLU A 140 7.14 -0.13 -7.51
N GLN A 141 6.54 -0.80 -6.54
CA GLN A 141 5.14 -0.64 -6.20
C GLN A 141 4.83 0.72 -5.56
N TYR A 142 5.75 1.21 -4.72
CA TYR A 142 5.52 2.41 -3.90
C TYR A 142 6.30 3.66 -4.35
N THR A 143 7.29 3.52 -5.24
CA THR A 143 8.04 4.68 -5.77
C THR A 143 7.49 5.17 -7.13
N PRO A 144 7.58 6.47 -7.45
CA PRO A 144 7.11 6.99 -8.73
C PRO A 144 7.84 6.35 -9.92
N ILE A 145 7.12 5.97 -10.99
CA ILE A 145 7.71 5.26 -12.15
C ILE A 145 8.71 6.14 -12.92
N GLY A 146 8.39 7.43 -13.06
CA GLY A 146 9.16 8.42 -13.81
C GLY A 146 9.94 9.43 -12.95
N SER A 147 10.35 9.05 -11.73
CA SER A 147 11.08 9.99 -10.87
C SER A 147 12.46 10.36 -11.43
N PRO A 148 12.95 11.60 -11.21
CA PRO A 148 14.33 11.99 -11.55
C PRO A 148 15.37 11.04 -10.95
N ALA A 149 15.15 10.59 -9.71
CA ALA A 149 16.03 9.62 -9.04
C ALA A 149 16.15 8.29 -9.81
N LYS A 150 15.06 7.78 -10.43
CA LYS A 150 15.13 6.59 -11.28
C LYS A 150 15.90 6.86 -12.59
N ALA A 151 15.82 8.07 -13.15
CA ALA A 151 16.61 8.44 -14.32
C ALA A 151 18.12 8.50 -13.99
N GLU A 152 18.47 9.11 -12.86
CA GLU A 152 19.85 9.13 -12.33
C GLU A 152 20.37 7.71 -12.05
N ARG A 153 19.55 6.85 -11.43
CA ARG A 153 19.90 5.43 -11.20
C ARG A 153 20.21 4.71 -12.51
N ARG A 154 19.38 4.87 -13.55
CA ARG A 154 19.64 4.28 -14.88
C ARG A 154 20.93 4.81 -15.50
N PHE A 155 21.21 6.11 -15.36
CA PHE A 155 22.47 6.69 -15.80
C PHE A 155 23.66 6.05 -15.08
N VAL A 156 23.60 5.91 -13.75
CA VAL A 156 24.66 5.27 -12.96
C VAL A 156 24.84 3.81 -13.37
N GLN A 157 23.76 3.04 -13.55
CA GLN A 157 23.83 1.63 -13.98
C GLN A 157 24.45 1.47 -15.38
N GLY A 158 24.14 2.39 -16.30
CA GLY A 158 24.68 2.37 -17.66
C GLY A 158 26.17 2.72 -17.75
N HIS A 159 26.69 3.55 -16.84
CA HIS A 159 28.07 4.05 -16.89
C HIS A 159 29.00 3.37 -15.87
N PHE A 160 28.47 2.89 -14.74
CA PHE A 160 29.22 2.32 -13.63
C PHE A 160 28.75 0.89 -13.35
N THR A 161 29.05 -0.03 -14.27
CA THR A 161 28.74 -1.45 -14.10
C THR A 161 29.55 -2.04 -12.94
N ALA A 162 28.88 -2.67 -11.97
CA ALA A 162 29.50 -3.36 -10.85
C ALA A 162 29.41 -4.87 -11.03
N ASN A 163 30.56 -5.56 -11.04
CA ASN A 163 30.62 -7.03 -11.09
C ASN A 163 30.82 -7.59 -9.69
N ASP A 164 29.74 -8.05 -9.05
CA ASP A 164 29.76 -8.58 -7.68
C ASP A 164 30.53 -9.89 -7.51
N SER A 165 30.72 -10.62 -8.61
CA SER A 165 31.43 -11.88 -8.62
C SER A 165 32.95 -11.70 -8.63
N TYR A 166 33.44 -10.48 -8.88
CA TYR A 166 34.88 -10.21 -8.96
C TYR A 166 35.33 -8.99 -8.13
N TYR A 167 34.57 -7.89 -8.16
CA TYR A 167 34.89 -6.66 -7.43
C TYR A 167 33.65 -6.07 -6.77
N PHE A 168 33.29 -6.62 -5.62
CA PHE A 168 32.21 -6.11 -4.79
C PHE A 168 32.62 -4.84 -4.04
N SER A 169 31.76 -3.81 -4.10
CA SER A 169 31.85 -2.62 -3.26
C SER A 169 30.44 -2.14 -2.94
N PHE A 170 30.07 -2.17 -1.66
CA PHE A 170 28.75 -1.74 -1.20
C PHE A 170 28.46 -0.28 -1.59
N SER A 171 29.44 0.62 -1.47
CA SER A 171 29.27 2.05 -1.79
C SER A 171 29.07 2.34 -3.29
N ARG A 172 29.34 1.38 -4.17
CA ARG A 172 29.13 1.54 -5.63
C ARG A 172 27.78 1.00 -6.10
N LYS A 173 26.93 0.55 -5.18
CA LYS A 173 25.65 -0.07 -5.50
C LYS A 173 24.54 0.97 -5.61
N SER A 174 23.84 0.91 -6.74
CA SER A 174 22.70 1.78 -7.06
C SER A 174 21.34 1.12 -6.81
N THR A 175 21.33 -0.16 -6.44
CA THR A 175 20.12 -0.98 -6.19
C THR A 175 20.23 -1.64 -4.82
N GLU A 176 19.11 -2.09 -4.27
CA GLU A 176 19.16 -3.03 -3.15
C GLU A 176 19.99 -4.27 -3.53
N VAL A 177 20.78 -4.73 -2.56
CA VAL A 177 21.70 -5.87 -2.69
C VAL A 177 21.17 -6.96 -1.77
N ASN A 178 21.36 -8.21 -2.15
CA ASN A 178 21.11 -9.31 -1.22
C ASN A 178 22.12 -9.26 -0.06
N TYR A 179 21.63 -9.11 1.17
CA TYR A 179 22.48 -9.11 2.36
C TYR A 179 21.80 -9.74 3.56
N ALA A 180 22.62 -10.25 4.47
CA ALA A 180 22.26 -10.51 5.85
C ALA A 180 23.16 -9.68 6.76
N PHE A 181 22.57 -8.95 7.69
CA PHE A 181 23.29 -8.27 8.76
C PHE A 181 23.01 -8.94 10.09
N VAL A 182 24.08 -9.20 10.83
CA VAL A 182 24.04 -9.66 12.22
C VAL A 182 24.64 -8.55 13.06
N LEU A 183 23.82 -7.92 13.88
CA LEU A 183 24.18 -6.91 14.86
C LEU A 183 24.51 -7.63 16.17
N VAL A 184 25.73 -7.45 16.63
CA VAL A 184 26.21 -7.93 17.91
C VAL A 184 26.24 -6.76 18.89
N VAL A 185 25.65 -6.94 20.06
CA VAL A 185 25.58 -5.93 21.12
C VAL A 185 26.18 -6.50 22.39
N SER A 186 27.06 -5.75 23.07
CA SER A 186 27.66 -6.20 24.33
C SER A 186 26.65 -6.14 25.47
N ASN A 187 26.62 -7.19 26.30
CA ASN A 187 25.96 -7.16 27.60
C ASN A 187 26.75 -6.28 28.59
N SER A 188 28.07 -6.17 28.41
CA SER A 188 28.97 -5.33 29.22
C SER A 188 29.15 -3.93 28.61
N ALA A 189 30.03 -3.09 29.18
CA ALA A 189 30.27 -1.74 28.67
C ALA A 189 30.83 -1.71 27.22
N SER A 190 31.64 -2.70 26.83
CA SER A 190 32.35 -2.71 25.55
C SER A 190 32.45 -4.10 24.94
N LEU A 191 32.46 -4.18 23.61
CA LEU A 191 32.77 -5.37 22.82
C LEU A 191 34.27 -5.58 22.63
N LEU A 192 35.11 -4.59 22.95
CA LEU A 192 36.57 -4.62 22.74
C LEU A 192 37.30 -5.49 23.78
N GLN A 193 36.71 -6.63 24.13
CA GLN A 193 37.23 -7.62 25.05
C GLN A 193 37.48 -8.92 24.30
N ARG A 194 38.46 -9.71 24.76
CA ARG A 194 38.86 -10.95 24.09
C ARG A 194 37.73 -11.97 24.09
N GLU A 195 36.99 -12.05 25.19
CA GLU A 195 35.86 -12.94 25.41
C GLU A 195 34.75 -12.65 24.41
N SER A 196 34.37 -11.37 24.25
CA SER A 196 33.36 -10.96 23.28
C SER A 196 33.79 -11.22 21.83
N PHE A 197 35.06 -10.99 21.47
CA PHE A 197 35.56 -11.29 20.11
C PHE A 197 35.60 -12.79 19.81
N LEU A 198 35.85 -13.65 20.80
CA LEU A 198 35.75 -15.10 20.63
C LEU A 198 34.30 -15.54 20.39
N GLU A 199 33.33 -14.96 21.09
CA GLU A 199 31.90 -15.21 20.84
C GLU A 199 31.46 -14.67 19.47
N ILE A 200 31.89 -13.47 19.08
CA ILE A 200 31.64 -12.90 17.75
C ILE A 200 32.20 -13.81 16.65
N GLU A 201 33.40 -14.36 16.85
CA GLU A 201 34.00 -15.29 15.90
C GLU A 201 33.20 -16.58 15.76
N LYS A 202 32.72 -17.16 16.87
CA LYS A 202 31.84 -18.34 16.84
C LYS A 202 30.57 -18.07 16.05
N VAL A 203 29.94 -16.90 16.25
CA VAL A 203 28.74 -16.50 15.49
C VAL A 203 29.06 -16.41 14.00
N ASP A 204 30.16 -15.77 13.63
CA ASP A 204 30.57 -15.64 12.22
C ASP A 204 30.93 -16.97 11.56
N GLU A 205 31.56 -17.90 12.30
CA GLU A 205 31.81 -19.26 11.82
C GLU A 205 30.51 -20.04 11.61
N ALA A 206 29.58 -19.96 12.55
CA ALA A 206 28.28 -20.62 12.46
C ALA A 206 27.49 -20.13 11.24
N VAL A 207 27.46 -18.82 10.98
CA VAL A 207 26.78 -18.24 9.81
C VAL A 207 27.47 -18.67 8.50
N ARG A 208 28.80 -18.65 8.43
CA ARG A 208 29.53 -19.06 7.22
C ARG A 208 29.45 -20.56 6.95
N ALA A 209 29.24 -21.38 7.99
CA ALA A 209 29.07 -22.83 7.87
C ALA A 209 27.66 -23.23 7.37
N LEU A 210 26.71 -22.30 7.30
CA LEU A 210 25.36 -22.58 6.81
C LEU A 210 25.39 -23.06 5.35
N SER A 211 24.72 -24.19 5.13
CA SER A 211 24.48 -24.76 3.81
C SER A 211 23.03 -25.18 3.67
N VAL A 212 22.45 -24.95 2.49
CA VAL A 212 21.07 -25.28 2.18
C VAL A 212 21.02 -26.19 0.96
N MET A 213 20.15 -27.19 0.96
CA MET A 213 19.88 -27.99 -0.23
C MET A 213 18.95 -27.20 -1.16
N GLY A 214 19.43 -26.87 -2.36
CA GLY A 214 18.62 -26.23 -3.39
C GLY A 214 17.61 -27.20 -4.02
N GLU A 215 16.64 -26.66 -4.76
CA GLU A 215 15.57 -27.44 -5.42
C GLU A 215 16.10 -28.53 -6.36
N ASN A 216 17.28 -28.31 -6.95
CA ASN A 216 17.95 -29.26 -7.84
C ASN A 216 18.78 -30.33 -7.11
N GLY A 217 18.70 -30.41 -5.77
CA GLY A 217 19.51 -31.31 -4.96
C GLY A 217 20.97 -30.87 -4.78
N THR A 218 21.33 -29.66 -5.22
CA THR A 218 22.67 -29.09 -5.05
C THR A 218 22.80 -28.39 -3.70
N GLN A 219 23.85 -28.68 -2.94
CA GLN A 219 24.12 -27.99 -1.68
C GLN A 219 24.68 -26.58 -1.95
N ILE A 220 23.94 -25.54 -1.57
CA ILE A 220 24.32 -24.13 -1.68
C ILE A 220 25.01 -23.73 -0.37
N GLN A 221 26.31 -23.49 -0.44
CA GLN A 221 27.11 -23.00 0.69
C GLN A 221 27.31 -21.48 0.60
N TYR A 222 27.57 -20.83 1.73
CA TYR A 222 27.83 -19.39 1.77
C TYR A 222 28.94 -18.94 0.81
N ASN A 223 30.02 -19.72 0.67
CA ASN A 223 31.16 -19.40 -0.20
C ASN A 223 30.82 -19.35 -1.71
N GLU A 224 29.70 -19.96 -2.11
CA GLU A 224 29.24 -19.94 -3.50
C GLU A 224 28.39 -18.70 -3.81
N VAL A 225 27.59 -18.26 -2.83
CA VAL A 225 26.64 -17.15 -2.97
C VAL A 225 27.18 -15.81 -2.48
N CYS A 226 28.28 -15.80 -1.73
CA CYS A 226 28.91 -14.55 -1.25
C CYS A 226 29.36 -13.65 -2.40
N SER A 227 29.23 -12.35 -2.21
CA SER A 227 29.86 -11.35 -3.09
C SER A 227 31.38 -11.39 -2.92
N ARG A 228 32.10 -11.28 -4.02
CA ARG A 228 33.57 -11.48 -4.04
C ARG A 228 34.33 -10.20 -4.34
N HIS A 229 35.49 -10.10 -3.72
CA HIS A 229 36.49 -9.08 -4.00
C HIS A 229 37.83 -9.77 -4.26
N GLN A 230 38.30 -9.71 -5.52
CA GLN A 230 39.53 -10.38 -5.97
C GLN A 230 39.54 -11.90 -5.71
N GLY A 231 38.40 -12.56 -5.94
CA GLY A 231 38.25 -14.02 -5.83
C GLY A 231 37.87 -14.56 -4.45
N TYR A 232 37.99 -13.75 -3.39
CA TYR A 232 37.59 -14.11 -2.02
C TYR A 232 36.25 -13.48 -1.64
N CYS A 233 35.48 -14.11 -0.76
CA CYS A 233 34.28 -13.49 -0.19
C CYS A 233 34.63 -12.17 0.51
N ALA A 234 33.76 -11.17 0.36
CA ALA A 234 33.86 -9.94 1.15
C ALA A 234 33.85 -10.27 2.65
N PRO A 235 34.76 -9.70 3.46
CA PRO A 235 34.80 -9.99 4.89
C PRO A 235 33.53 -9.46 5.57
N SER A 236 32.99 -10.24 6.51
CA SER A 236 31.81 -9.86 7.29
C SER A 236 32.06 -8.59 8.11
N ASN A 237 33.27 -8.45 8.64
CA ASN A 237 33.71 -7.27 9.39
C ASN A 237 35.23 -7.09 9.27
N PRO A 238 35.74 -5.86 9.03
CA PRO A 238 37.18 -5.61 8.88
C PRO A 238 37.97 -5.85 10.17
N LEU A 239 37.42 -5.55 11.35
CA LEU A 239 38.07 -5.79 12.64
C LEU A 239 38.10 -7.28 12.99
N LEU A 240 37.01 -8.00 12.69
CA LEU A 240 36.98 -9.46 12.88
C LEU A 240 37.99 -10.17 11.98
N LEU A 241 38.16 -9.69 10.75
CA LEU A 241 39.21 -10.18 9.85
C LEU A 241 40.61 -9.94 10.42
N ALA A 242 40.85 -8.76 11.00
CA ALA A 242 42.11 -8.42 11.66
C ALA A 242 42.41 -9.37 12.84
N TRP A 243 41.40 -9.59 13.69
CA TRP A 243 41.45 -10.50 14.83
C TRP A 243 41.73 -11.95 14.42
N ARG A 244 41.08 -12.45 13.36
CA ARG A 244 41.30 -13.82 12.86
C ARG A 244 42.70 -14.01 12.28
N THR A 245 43.21 -12.98 11.61
CA THR A 245 44.53 -13.02 10.97
C THR A 245 45.66 -12.93 12.00
N ASN A 246 45.46 -12.17 13.08
CA ASN A 246 46.43 -12.01 14.16
C ASN A 246 45.76 -12.21 15.53
N ARG A 247 46.01 -13.35 16.19
CA ARG A 247 45.45 -13.70 17.51
C ARG A 247 45.96 -12.83 18.66
N ASP A 248 47.06 -12.12 18.45
CA ASP A 248 47.64 -11.14 19.38
C ASP A 248 47.26 -9.70 19.01
N PHE A 249 46.24 -9.54 18.16
CA PHE A 249 45.74 -8.23 17.77
C PHE A 249 45.24 -7.45 19.00
N ASN A 250 45.84 -6.28 19.24
CA ASN A 250 45.49 -5.46 20.38
C ASN A 250 44.20 -4.67 20.12
N LEU A 251 43.11 -5.10 20.75
CA LEU A 251 41.78 -4.52 20.63
C LEU A 251 41.66 -3.10 21.21
N HIS A 252 42.62 -2.67 22.05
CA HIS A 252 42.63 -1.35 22.67
C HIS A 252 43.41 -0.29 21.87
N ASN A 253 44.13 -0.69 20.81
CA ASN A 253 44.89 0.23 19.97
C ASN A 253 44.26 0.37 18.57
N ILE A 254 42.97 0.69 18.55
CA ILE A 254 42.19 0.87 17.32
C ILE A 254 41.89 2.36 17.15
N THR A 255 42.12 2.90 15.96
CA THR A 255 41.74 4.28 15.62
C THR A 255 40.36 4.34 15.00
N TYR A 256 39.59 5.38 15.33
CA TYR A 256 38.24 5.64 14.84
C TYR A 256 38.10 7.09 14.33
N PRO A 257 37.39 7.36 13.22
CA PRO A 257 36.62 6.42 12.40
C PRO A 257 37.44 5.70 11.33
N ILE A 258 38.70 6.10 11.13
CA ILE A 258 39.58 5.53 10.11
C ILE A 258 40.54 4.55 10.80
N PHE A 259 40.48 3.30 10.38
CA PHE A 259 41.37 2.24 10.84
C PHE A 259 42.23 1.74 9.69
N SER A 260 43.56 1.73 9.90
CA SER A 260 44.53 1.26 8.92
C SER A 260 45.13 -0.06 9.37
N LEU A 261 45.03 -1.09 8.53
CA LEU A 261 45.66 -2.39 8.76
C LEU A 261 46.45 -2.79 7.52
N ALA A 262 47.77 -3.00 7.69
CA ALA A 262 48.68 -3.40 6.61
C ALA A 262 48.55 -2.53 5.33
N GLY A 263 48.38 -1.22 5.50
CA GLY A 263 48.22 -0.27 4.40
C GLY A 263 46.81 -0.18 3.79
N ARG A 264 45.85 -0.99 4.26
CA ARG A 264 44.44 -0.88 3.86
C ARG A 264 43.69 0.03 4.83
N ILE A 265 43.13 1.09 4.30
CA ILE A 265 42.30 2.04 5.04
C ILE A 265 40.86 1.54 5.05
N THR A 266 40.27 1.43 6.24
CA THR A 266 38.89 1.00 6.46
C THR A 266 38.15 2.02 7.31
N TYR A 267 36.89 2.25 7.00
CA TYR A 267 36.04 3.20 7.70
C TYR A 267 35.11 2.46 8.66
N LEU A 268 35.30 2.64 9.96
CA LEU A 268 34.60 1.88 11.01
C LEU A 268 33.29 2.53 11.46
N ALA A 269 32.99 3.77 11.08
CA ALA A 269 31.77 4.45 11.55
C ALA A 269 30.47 3.79 11.06
N GLY A 270 30.52 3.07 9.93
CA GLY A 270 29.40 2.26 9.46
C GLY A 270 29.34 0.86 10.09
N VAL A 271 30.27 0.50 10.96
CA VAL A 271 30.47 -0.88 11.44
C VAL A 271 30.32 -0.98 12.95
N LEU A 272 30.81 0.00 13.69
CA LEU A 272 30.72 0.07 15.14
C LEU A 272 29.65 1.08 15.56
N GLY A 273 28.99 0.81 16.70
CA GLY A 273 27.99 1.68 17.30
C GLY A 273 28.21 1.82 18.81
N GLY A 274 27.73 2.94 19.37
CA GLY A 274 27.91 3.24 20.79
C GLY A 274 29.39 3.34 21.18
N THR A 275 30.16 4.12 20.40
CA THR A 275 31.61 4.26 20.57
C THR A 275 31.97 5.35 21.57
N VAL A 276 32.87 5.07 22.51
CA VAL A 276 33.52 6.07 23.38
C VAL A 276 34.93 6.32 22.86
N LEU A 277 35.25 7.58 22.65
CA LEU A 277 36.52 8.02 22.05
C LEU A 277 37.44 8.61 23.12
N GLY A 278 38.72 8.29 23.00
CA GLY A 278 39.79 8.82 23.83
C GLY A 278 40.58 9.93 23.14
N GLU A 279 41.89 9.90 23.34
CA GLU A 279 42.81 10.91 22.82
C GLU A 279 42.74 11.06 21.29
N SER A 280 42.95 12.29 20.82
CA SER A 280 43.00 12.61 19.40
C SER A 280 44.37 12.23 18.81
N LEU A 281 44.34 11.40 17.78
CA LEU A 281 45.48 10.96 16.96
C LEU A 281 45.32 11.56 15.55
N GLY A 282 45.42 12.89 15.47
CA GLY A 282 45.28 13.64 14.22
C GLY A 282 43.82 13.62 13.72
N PRO A 283 43.52 13.12 12.50
CA PRO A 283 42.16 13.07 11.96
C PRO A 283 41.31 11.92 12.55
N SER A 284 41.85 11.13 13.48
CA SER A 284 41.15 10.02 14.13
C SER A 284 41.38 10.07 15.64
N HIS A 285 40.58 9.34 16.40
CA HIS A 285 40.67 9.22 17.85
C HIS A 285 40.96 7.78 18.24
N LEU A 286 41.56 7.57 19.41
CA LEU A 286 41.66 6.25 19.99
C LEU A 286 40.26 5.74 20.38
N LEU A 287 39.92 4.53 19.97
CA LEU A 287 38.66 3.88 20.33
C LEU A 287 38.82 3.21 21.70
N LEU A 288 38.13 3.74 22.72
CA LEU A 288 38.16 3.19 24.08
C LEU A 288 37.13 2.09 24.25
N GLU A 289 35.90 2.36 23.82
CA GLU A 289 34.79 1.42 23.97
C GLU A 289 33.92 1.40 22.72
N ALA A 290 33.30 0.26 22.45
CA ALA A 290 32.27 0.11 21.42
C ALA A 290 31.18 -0.84 21.91
N LYS A 291 29.94 -0.37 22.01
CA LYS A 291 28.83 -1.16 22.54
C LYS A 291 28.26 -2.16 21.52
N ALA A 292 28.33 -1.84 20.23
CA ALA A 292 27.75 -2.66 19.17
C ALA A 292 28.68 -2.79 17.96
N MET A 293 28.57 -3.93 17.27
CA MET A 293 29.31 -4.25 16.05
C MET A 293 28.38 -4.89 15.01
N ARG A 294 28.49 -4.48 13.75
CA ARG A 294 27.75 -5.05 12.63
C ARG A 294 28.62 -6.04 11.85
N LEU A 295 28.09 -7.24 11.62
CA LEU A 295 28.63 -8.24 10.68
C LEU A 295 27.75 -8.23 9.43
N GLY A 296 28.36 -7.98 8.26
CA GLY A 296 27.65 -7.86 6.99
C GLY A 296 28.01 -8.96 5.99
N TYR A 297 27.04 -9.82 5.70
CA TYR A 297 27.18 -10.90 4.72
C TYR A 297 26.50 -10.47 3.43
N PHE A 298 27.29 -9.96 2.49
CA PHE A 298 26.81 -9.57 1.16
C PHE A 298 26.80 -10.75 0.20
N LEU A 299 25.73 -10.87 -0.56
CA LEU A 299 25.48 -11.95 -1.51
C LEU A 299 25.34 -11.43 -2.94
N LYS A 300 25.59 -12.31 -3.90
CA LYS A 300 25.49 -11.98 -5.31
C LYS A 300 24.03 -11.64 -5.69
N THR A 301 23.88 -10.62 -6.53
CA THR A 301 22.57 -10.09 -6.97
C THR A 301 22.41 -10.17 -8.50
N GLY A 302 23.29 -10.91 -9.21
CA GLY A 302 23.11 -11.16 -10.65
C GLY A 302 21.88 -12.03 -10.93
N GLU A 303 21.27 -11.92 -12.11
CA GLU A 303 19.99 -12.59 -12.44
C GLU A 303 19.97 -14.08 -12.10
N GLU A 304 21.01 -14.83 -12.47
CA GLU A 304 21.11 -16.28 -12.23
C GLU A 304 21.39 -16.62 -10.75
N ASP A 305 22.25 -15.84 -10.08
CA ASP A 305 22.65 -16.07 -8.69
C ASP A 305 21.60 -15.56 -7.67
N ASN A 306 20.72 -14.64 -8.08
CA ASN A 306 19.76 -13.97 -7.20
C ASN A 306 18.85 -14.97 -6.48
N GLN A 307 18.31 -15.95 -7.23
CA GLN A 307 17.42 -16.96 -6.66
C GLN A 307 18.14 -17.81 -5.61
N ARG A 308 19.38 -18.23 -5.90
CA ARG A 308 20.21 -19.02 -4.97
C ARG A 308 20.54 -18.23 -3.70
N SER A 309 20.87 -16.94 -3.85
CA SER A 309 21.11 -16.02 -2.74
C SER A 309 19.87 -15.87 -1.86
N LYS A 310 18.68 -15.73 -2.46
CA LYS A 310 17.41 -15.65 -1.72
C LYS A 310 17.10 -16.94 -0.96
N THR A 311 17.28 -18.11 -1.57
CA THR A 311 17.13 -19.41 -0.89
C THR A 311 18.06 -19.52 0.32
N TRP A 312 19.33 -19.09 0.19
CA TRP A 312 20.27 -19.08 1.31
C TRP A 312 19.84 -18.10 2.41
N LEU A 313 19.35 -16.89 2.06
CA LEU A 313 18.82 -15.93 3.04
C LEU A 313 17.61 -16.47 3.80
N MET A 314 16.68 -17.14 3.12
CA MET A 314 15.54 -17.79 3.75
C MET A 314 16.00 -18.86 4.74
N HIS A 315 16.97 -19.68 4.36
CA HIS A 315 17.55 -20.68 5.24
C HIS A 315 18.25 -20.06 6.46
N PHE A 316 19.01 -18.98 6.25
CA PHE A 316 19.63 -18.21 7.33
C PHE A 316 18.58 -17.71 8.34
N LEU A 317 17.49 -17.10 7.86
CA LEU A 317 16.40 -16.61 8.73
C LEU A 317 15.73 -17.72 9.55
N ASN A 318 15.59 -18.92 8.98
CA ASN A 318 15.01 -20.06 9.69
C ASN A 318 15.96 -20.64 10.75
N GLN A 319 17.26 -20.66 10.48
CA GLN A 319 18.25 -21.30 11.35
C GLN A 319 18.85 -20.35 12.40
N VAL A 320 18.87 -19.04 12.17
CA VAL A 320 19.58 -18.09 13.04
C VAL A 320 19.10 -18.10 14.50
N LYS A 321 17.81 -18.36 14.74
CA LYS A 321 17.25 -18.49 16.11
C LYS A 321 17.78 -19.73 16.83
N ASP A 322 17.95 -20.82 16.10
CA ASP A 322 18.46 -22.08 16.66
C ASP A 322 19.98 -22.00 16.84
N LEU A 323 20.68 -21.34 15.90
CA LEU A 323 22.09 -21.00 16.04
C LEU A 323 22.35 -20.19 17.30
N GLU A 324 21.60 -19.11 17.52
CA GLU A 324 21.72 -18.25 18.70
C GLU A 324 21.60 -19.07 20.00
N LYS A 325 20.60 -19.96 20.08
CA LYS A 325 20.40 -20.84 21.25
C LYS A 325 21.53 -21.86 21.41
N SER A 326 22.00 -22.45 20.30
CA SER A 326 23.05 -23.48 20.32
C SER A 326 24.42 -22.94 20.71
N LEU A 327 24.70 -21.67 20.40
CA LEU A 327 25.98 -21.03 20.66
C LEU A 327 26.19 -20.63 22.12
N ALA A 328 25.11 -20.64 22.93
CA ALA A 328 25.12 -20.33 24.36
C ALA A 328 25.96 -19.07 24.69
N LEU A 329 25.61 -17.95 24.04
CA LEU A 329 26.33 -16.69 24.14
C LEU A 329 26.09 -16.06 25.53
N GLU A 330 27.16 -15.71 26.25
CA GLU A 330 27.07 -15.14 27.60
C GLU A 330 27.33 -13.62 27.59
N THR A 331 28.30 -13.17 26.78
CA THR A 331 28.77 -11.79 26.81
C THR A 331 28.10 -10.89 25.77
N ILE A 332 27.51 -11.48 24.72
CA ILE A 332 26.90 -10.75 23.62
C ILE A 332 25.43 -11.12 23.39
N GLN A 333 24.66 -10.16 22.91
CA GLN A 333 23.33 -10.34 22.35
C GLN A 333 23.38 -10.19 20.83
N VAL A 334 22.63 -11.03 20.11
CA VAL A 334 22.59 -11.02 18.65
C VAL A 334 21.22 -10.60 18.14
N VAL A 335 21.21 -9.67 17.19
CA VAL A 335 20.02 -9.25 16.44
C VAL A 335 20.34 -9.35 14.96
N TYR A 336 19.39 -9.75 14.12
CA TYR A 336 19.64 -9.94 12.69
C TYR A 336 18.55 -9.29 11.84
N PHE A 337 18.93 -8.87 10.64
CA PHE A 337 18.00 -8.43 9.61
C PHE A 337 18.58 -8.70 8.23
N THR A 338 17.73 -8.93 7.24
CA THR A 338 18.14 -9.25 5.87
C THR A 338 17.43 -8.35 4.87
N SER A 339 17.86 -8.39 3.60
CA SER A 339 17.14 -7.73 2.50
C SER A 339 15.71 -8.28 2.31
N LEU A 340 15.46 -9.55 2.64
CA LEU A 340 14.14 -10.19 2.51
C LEU A 340 13.21 -9.95 3.70
N SER A 341 13.74 -9.57 4.86
CA SER A 341 12.96 -9.46 6.11
C SER A 341 11.74 -8.55 5.95
N ARG A 342 11.88 -7.40 5.28
CA ARG A 342 10.76 -6.46 5.05
C ARG A 342 9.64 -7.10 4.21
N GLN A 343 9.98 -7.83 3.15
CA GLN A 343 9.01 -8.46 2.26
C GLN A 343 8.29 -9.62 2.97
N LEU A 344 9.04 -10.44 3.71
CA LEU A 344 8.48 -11.56 4.47
C LEU A 344 7.53 -11.11 5.58
N GLU A 345 7.86 -10.05 6.31
CA GLU A 345 6.98 -9.49 7.34
C GLU A 345 5.67 -8.94 6.75
N PHE A 346 5.75 -8.33 5.57
CA PHE A 346 4.57 -7.84 4.85
C PHE A 346 3.68 -9.00 4.36
N GLU A 347 4.30 -10.05 3.81
CA GLU A 347 3.59 -11.26 3.37
C GLU A 347 2.95 -12.00 4.56
N ALA A 348 3.68 -12.16 5.66
CA ALA A 348 3.19 -12.79 6.88
C ALA A 348 1.99 -12.02 7.45
N THR A 349 2.10 -10.69 7.55
CA THR A 349 0.98 -9.83 7.96
C THR A 349 -0.22 -10.02 7.04
N SER A 350 -0.01 -10.02 5.72
CA SER A 350 -1.09 -10.24 4.74
C SER A 350 -1.78 -11.59 4.94
N LYS A 351 -1.03 -12.68 5.18
CA LYS A 351 -1.58 -14.01 5.47
C LYS A 351 -2.44 -14.04 6.74
N THR A 352 -2.11 -13.26 7.77
CA THR A 352 -2.93 -13.17 8.99
C THR A 352 -4.24 -12.38 8.79
N VAL A 353 -4.28 -11.45 7.83
CA VAL A 353 -5.43 -10.57 7.59
C VAL A 353 -6.48 -11.22 6.66
N ILE A 354 -6.06 -12.02 5.67
CA ILE A 354 -6.95 -12.74 4.75
C ILE A 354 -8.11 -13.50 5.47
N PRO A 355 -7.87 -14.33 6.51
CA PRO A 355 -8.97 -15.03 7.18
C PRO A 355 -9.94 -14.08 7.92
N LEU A 356 -9.46 -12.93 8.40
CA LEU A 356 -10.32 -11.91 9.02
C LEU A 356 -11.28 -11.29 8.00
N PHE A 357 -10.84 -11.08 6.76
CA PHE A 357 -11.74 -10.65 5.67
C PHE A 357 -12.84 -11.68 5.40
N HIS A 358 -12.50 -12.98 5.36
CA HIS A 358 -13.50 -14.03 5.20
C HIS A 358 -14.54 -14.04 6.32
N LEU A 359 -14.12 -13.86 7.57
CA LEU A 359 -15.04 -13.71 8.70
C LEU A 359 -15.94 -12.48 8.54
N ALA A 360 -15.37 -11.34 8.17
CA ALA A 360 -16.13 -10.11 7.97
C ALA A 360 -17.16 -10.24 6.84
N TYR A 361 -16.80 -10.88 5.72
CA TYR A 361 -17.75 -11.19 4.64
C TYR A 361 -18.92 -12.02 5.13
N LEU A 362 -18.64 -13.08 5.88
CA LEU A 362 -19.67 -13.96 6.44
C LEU A 362 -20.61 -13.18 7.37
N LEU A 363 -20.07 -12.34 8.26
CA LEU A 363 -20.87 -11.52 9.16
C LEU A 363 -21.75 -10.51 8.43
N ILE A 364 -21.23 -9.82 7.41
CA ILE A 364 -22.00 -8.87 6.60
C ILE A 364 -23.13 -9.57 5.84
N ILE A 365 -22.86 -10.74 5.25
CA ILE A 365 -23.86 -11.53 4.53
C ILE A 365 -24.95 -12.02 5.49
N ILE A 366 -24.57 -12.54 6.67
CA ILE A 366 -25.54 -12.97 7.71
C ILE A 366 -26.40 -11.80 8.17
N PHE A 367 -25.79 -10.64 8.44
CA PHE A 367 -26.51 -9.43 8.80
C PHE A 367 -27.50 -9.04 7.70
N ALA A 368 -27.06 -9.00 6.44
CA ALA A 368 -27.93 -8.69 5.30
C ALA A 368 -29.11 -9.67 5.17
N VAL A 369 -28.87 -10.97 5.36
CA VAL A 369 -29.90 -12.02 5.33
C VAL A 369 -30.88 -11.85 6.48
N ILE A 370 -30.42 -11.68 7.71
CA ILE A 370 -31.26 -11.49 8.91
C ILE A 370 -32.11 -10.23 8.77
N SER A 371 -31.54 -9.11 8.35
CA SER A 371 -32.28 -7.86 8.14
C SER A 371 -33.33 -7.96 7.03
N CYS A 372 -33.09 -8.79 6.02
CA CYS A 372 -34.06 -9.06 4.95
C CYS A 372 -35.05 -10.19 5.28
N TYR A 373 -34.85 -10.90 6.39
CA TYR A 373 -35.73 -11.97 6.84
C TYR A 373 -37.02 -11.39 7.43
N ARG A 374 -38.16 -11.83 6.90
CA ARG A 374 -39.50 -11.54 7.46
C ARG A 374 -40.25 -12.86 7.65
N PHE A 375 -40.98 -12.98 8.75
CA PHE A 375 -41.74 -14.19 9.11
C PHE A 375 -42.89 -14.55 8.15
N ASP A 376 -43.27 -13.63 7.26
CA ASP A 376 -44.23 -13.89 6.18
C ASP A 376 -43.53 -14.58 4.99
N CYS A 377 -43.84 -15.86 4.73
CA CYS A 377 -43.30 -16.62 3.58
C CYS A 377 -43.55 -15.94 2.21
N VAL A 378 -44.63 -15.15 2.08
CA VAL A 378 -44.99 -14.41 0.87
C VAL A 378 -44.18 -13.11 0.71
N ARG A 379 -43.64 -12.56 1.80
CA ARG A 379 -42.85 -11.31 1.81
C ARG A 379 -41.37 -11.54 2.07
N ASN A 380 -40.90 -12.79 2.07
CA ASN A 380 -39.50 -13.09 2.28
C ASN A 380 -38.64 -12.47 1.15
N LYS A 381 -37.78 -11.51 1.51
CA LYS A 381 -36.92 -10.78 0.57
C LYS A 381 -35.46 -11.25 0.63
N MET A 382 -35.20 -12.43 1.18
CA MET A 382 -33.86 -13.01 1.28
C MET A 382 -33.15 -13.13 -0.08
N TRP A 383 -33.90 -13.32 -1.17
CA TRP A 383 -33.33 -13.29 -2.52
C TRP A 383 -32.77 -11.92 -2.90
N VAL A 384 -33.33 -10.81 -2.40
CA VAL A 384 -32.78 -9.47 -2.61
C VAL A 384 -31.38 -9.37 -2.00
N ALA A 385 -31.19 -9.89 -0.78
CA ALA A 385 -29.89 -10.00 -0.12
C ALA A 385 -28.88 -10.81 -0.94
N ALA A 386 -29.27 -12.00 -1.39
CA ALA A 386 -28.39 -12.87 -2.18
C ALA A 386 -27.94 -12.19 -3.48
N PHE A 387 -28.83 -11.53 -4.21
CA PHE A 387 -28.50 -10.87 -5.46
C PHE A 387 -27.70 -9.57 -5.28
N GLY A 388 -27.88 -8.85 -4.17
CA GLY A 388 -26.99 -7.74 -3.80
C GLY A 388 -25.54 -8.22 -3.68
N VAL A 389 -25.33 -9.32 -2.94
CA VAL A 389 -24.00 -9.95 -2.79
C VAL A 389 -23.46 -10.49 -4.13
N ILE A 390 -24.29 -11.17 -4.93
CA ILE A 390 -23.89 -11.68 -6.25
C ILE A 390 -23.48 -10.53 -7.18
N SER A 391 -24.21 -9.41 -7.18
CA SER A 391 -23.85 -8.26 -8.02
C SER A 391 -22.50 -7.66 -7.65
N ALA A 392 -22.17 -7.59 -6.36
CA ALA A 392 -20.84 -7.19 -5.88
C ALA A 392 -19.75 -8.18 -6.33
N ALA A 393 -20.01 -9.49 -6.24
CA ALA A 393 -19.07 -10.51 -6.71
C ALA A 393 -18.82 -10.45 -8.22
N LEU A 394 -19.86 -10.27 -9.03
CA LEU A 394 -19.74 -10.13 -10.49
C LEU A 394 -18.97 -8.86 -10.89
N ALA A 395 -19.15 -7.77 -10.14
CA ALA A 395 -18.39 -6.53 -10.33
C ALA A 395 -16.89 -6.76 -10.09
N VAL A 396 -16.53 -7.41 -8.98
CA VAL A 396 -15.14 -7.76 -8.67
C VAL A 396 -14.52 -8.62 -9.77
N VAL A 397 -15.18 -9.72 -10.17
CA VAL A 397 -14.66 -10.63 -11.21
C VAL A 397 -14.46 -9.89 -12.53
N SER A 398 -15.44 -9.08 -12.95
CA SER A 398 -15.38 -8.34 -14.21
C SER A 398 -14.23 -7.32 -14.23
N VAL A 399 -14.02 -6.62 -13.12
CA VAL A 399 -13.00 -5.56 -13.03
C VAL A 399 -11.61 -6.13 -12.95
N PHE A 400 -11.39 -7.14 -12.09
CA PHE A 400 -10.09 -7.79 -12.01
C PHE A 400 -9.74 -8.45 -13.34
N GLY A 401 -10.70 -9.15 -13.96
CA GLY A 401 -10.52 -9.73 -15.28
C GLY A 401 -10.18 -8.69 -16.36
N LEU A 402 -10.95 -7.60 -16.45
CA LEU A 402 -10.70 -6.53 -17.42
C LEU A 402 -9.34 -5.85 -17.21
N MET A 403 -9.00 -5.48 -15.97
CA MET A 403 -7.76 -4.77 -15.67
C MET A 403 -6.54 -5.64 -15.96
N LEU A 404 -6.59 -6.92 -15.58
CA LEU A 404 -5.53 -7.88 -15.90
C LEU A 404 -5.42 -8.13 -17.41
N TYR A 405 -6.55 -8.17 -18.13
CA TYR A 405 -6.56 -8.31 -19.58
C TYR A 405 -5.94 -7.11 -20.31
N ILE A 406 -6.15 -5.89 -19.79
CA ILE A 406 -5.52 -4.66 -20.31
C ILE A 406 -4.02 -4.59 -19.95
N GLY A 407 -3.55 -5.44 -19.03
CA GLY A 407 -2.18 -5.45 -18.55
C GLY A 407 -1.90 -4.41 -17.46
N VAL A 408 -2.93 -3.95 -16.74
CA VAL A 408 -2.74 -3.13 -15.55
C VAL A 408 -2.14 -4.02 -14.45
N PRO A 409 -1.03 -3.62 -13.84
CA PRO A 409 -0.35 -4.45 -12.84
C PRO A 409 -1.22 -4.62 -11.59
N PHE A 410 -1.27 -5.85 -11.10
CA PHE A 410 -1.97 -6.20 -9.87
C PHE A 410 -1.20 -5.66 -8.66
N VAL A 411 -1.94 -5.11 -7.70
CA VAL A 411 -1.38 -4.56 -6.45
C VAL A 411 -2.11 -5.17 -5.27
N THR A 412 -1.40 -5.68 -4.27
CA THR A 412 -2.03 -6.29 -3.09
C THR A 412 -3.06 -5.39 -2.38
N ILE A 413 -2.89 -4.06 -2.37
CA ILE A 413 -3.89 -3.16 -1.77
C ILE A 413 -5.27 -3.22 -2.47
N VAL A 414 -5.31 -3.54 -3.76
CA VAL A 414 -6.57 -3.74 -4.52
C VAL A 414 -7.24 -5.05 -4.13
N ALA A 415 -6.51 -6.03 -3.58
CA ALA A 415 -7.09 -7.28 -3.06
C ALA A 415 -8.15 -7.05 -1.97
N ASN A 416 -8.11 -5.90 -1.29
CA ASN A 416 -9.08 -5.51 -0.26
C ASN A 416 -10.39 -4.92 -0.84
N SER A 417 -10.43 -4.61 -2.15
CA SER A 417 -11.59 -4.01 -2.81
C SER A 417 -12.90 -4.83 -2.74
N PRO A 418 -12.91 -6.18 -2.72
CA PRO A 418 -14.14 -6.95 -2.57
C PRO A 418 -14.82 -6.69 -1.21
N PHE A 419 -14.04 -6.38 -0.17
CA PHE A 419 -14.56 -6.01 1.15
C PHE A 419 -15.30 -4.69 1.12
N LEU A 420 -14.69 -3.67 0.52
CA LEU A 420 -15.27 -2.35 0.42
C LEU A 420 -16.55 -2.36 -0.43
N ILE A 421 -16.53 -3.02 -1.59
CA ILE A 421 -17.69 -3.04 -2.49
C ILE A 421 -18.86 -3.87 -1.93
N LEU A 422 -18.59 -4.92 -1.14
CA LEU A 422 -19.65 -5.66 -0.48
C LEU A 422 -20.39 -4.78 0.53
N GLY A 423 -19.67 -3.99 1.34
CA GLY A 423 -20.27 -3.06 2.29
C GLY A 423 -21.15 -2.02 1.62
N VAL A 424 -20.64 -1.39 0.55
CA VAL A 424 -21.41 -0.44 -0.27
C VAL A 424 -22.63 -1.12 -0.90
N GLY A 425 -22.47 -2.33 -1.44
CA GLY A 425 -23.57 -3.02 -2.10
C GLY A 425 -24.70 -3.48 -1.19
N VAL A 426 -24.39 -3.79 0.08
CA VAL A 426 -25.42 -4.08 1.09
C VAL A 426 -26.18 -2.82 1.48
N ASP A 427 -25.51 -1.67 1.62
CA ASP A 427 -26.16 -0.38 1.91
C ASP A 427 -27.12 0.04 0.78
N ASP A 428 -26.62 0.06 -0.45
CA ASP A 428 -27.39 0.43 -1.64
C ASP A 428 -28.62 -0.49 -1.82
N MET A 429 -28.48 -1.78 -1.48
CA MET A 429 -29.58 -2.73 -1.50
C MET A 429 -30.70 -2.32 -0.53
N PHE A 430 -30.38 -1.92 0.70
CA PHE A 430 -31.38 -1.49 1.67
C PHE A 430 -32.08 -0.19 1.24
N ILE A 431 -31.33 0.76 0.69
CA ILE A 431 -31.90 2.02 0.15
C ILE A 431 -32.91 1.70 -0.96
N MET A 432 -32.54 0.84 -1.90
CA MET A 432 -33.42 0.48 -3.00
C MET A 432 -34.62 -0.36 -2.54
N LEU A 433 -34.45 -1.23 -1.54
CA LEU A 433 -35.53 -1.99 -0.92
C LEU A 433 -36.54 -1.09 -0.21
N ALA A 434 -36.07 -0.07 0.49
CA ALA A 434 -36.91 0.91 1.17
C ALA A 434 -37.72 1.73 0.15
N ALA A 435 -37.09 2.15 -0.96
CA ALA A 435 -37.78 2.84 -2.05
C ALA A 435 -38.84 1.95 -2.72
N TRP A 436 -38.53 0.66 -2.91
CA TRP A 436 -39.50 -0.31 -3.44
C TRP A 436 -40.72 -0.48 -2.54
N GLN A 437 -40.53 -0.54 -1.23
CA GLN A 437 -41.64 -0.66 -0.27
C GLN A 437 -42.59 0.56 -0.30
N LYS A 438 -42.11 1.72 -0.73
CA LYS A 438 -42.92 2.95 -0.89
C LYS A 438 -43.68 3.02 -2.22
N THR A 439 -43.53 2.04 -3.12
CA THR A 439 -44.29 2.00 -4.38
C THR A 439 -45.70 1.49 -4.17
N ASN A 440 -46.64 1.94 -5.01
CA ASN A 440 -47.99 1.40 -5.02
C ASN A 440 -47.96 -0.06 -5.47
N ILE A 441 -48.71 -0.92 -4.76
CA ILE A 441 -48.75 -2.37 -5.01
C ILE A 441 -49.56 -2.68 -6.27
N VAL A 442 -50.50 -1.80 -6.64
CA VAL A 442 -51.41 -1.96 -7.78
C VAL A 442 -50.73 -1.71 -9.14
N ASP A 443 -49.65 -0.93 -9.15
CA ASP A 443 -48.95 -0.56 -10.38
C ASP A 443 -48.23 -1.76 -11.01
N ASN A 444 -48.14 -1.75 -12.35
CA ASN A 444 -47.41 -2.78 -13.08
C ASN A 444 -45.93 -2.81 -12.67
N LEU A 445 -45.31 -3.99 -12.74
CA LEU A 445 -43.90 -4.19 -12.38
C LEU A 445 -42.96 -3.18 -13.07
N LYS A 446 -43.18 -2.90 -14.36
CA LYS A 446 -42.42 -1.93 -15.16
C LYS A 446 -42.53 -0.49 -14.65
N GLU A 447 -43.71 -0.09 -14.17
CA GLU A 447 -43.98 1.26 -13.65
C GLU A 447 -43.39 1.44 -12.25
N ARG A 448 -43.53 0.42 -11.41
CA ARG A 448 -42.89 0.38 -10.08
C ARG A 448 -41.38 0.48 -10.21
N MET A 449 -40.79 -0.26 -11.14
CA MET A 449 -39.34 -0.26 -11.37
C MET A 449 -38.83 1.08 -11.89
N SER A 450 -39.54 1.68 -12.86
CA SER A 450 -39.27 3.05 -13.33
C SER A 450 -39.27 4.05 -12.17
N THR A 451 -40.27 3.96 -11.29
CA THR A 451 -40.42 4.87 -10.15
C THR A 451 -39.28 4.74 -9.15
N VAL A 452 -38.86 3.51 -8.81
CA VAL A 452 -37.75 3.28 -7.88
C VAL A 452 -36.43 3.79 -8.44
N TYR A 453 -36.12 3.47 -9.69
CA TYR A 453 -34.89 3.92 -10.33
C TYR A 453 -34.82 5.44 -10.43
N SER A 454 -35.92 6.10 -10.81
CA SER A 454 -35.95 7.56 -10.89
C SER A 454 -35.68 8.26 -9.55
N LYS A 455 -35.97 7.59 -8.42
CA LYS A 455 -35.83 8.16 -7.07
C LYS A 455 -34.47 7.85 -6.43
N VAL A 456 -33.88 6.68 -6.72
CA VAL A 456 -32.70 6.18 -6.00
C VAL A 456 -31.41 6.26 -6.81
N ALA A 457 -31.47 6.10 -8.14
CA ALA A 457 -30.28 5.91 -8.97
C ALA A 457 -29.31 7.09 -8.95
N VAL A 458 -29.83 8.33 -8.93
CA VAL A 458 -28.99 9.54 -8.89
C VAL A 458 -28.22 9.64 -7.57
N GLY A 459 -28.86 9.28 -6.45
CA GLY A 459 -28.22 9.29 -5.13
C GLY A 459 -27.09 8.27 -5.02
N ILE A 460 -27.33 7.04 -5.49
CA ILE A 460 -26.31 5.98 -5.52
C ILE A 460 -25.15 6.34 -6.45
N LEU A 461 -25.43 6.89 -7.63
CA LEU A 461 -24.36 7.32 -8.54
C LEU A 461 -23.47 8.39 -7.89
N PHE A 462 -24.07 9.32 -7.16
CA PHE A 462 -23.35 10.38 -6.47
C PHE A 462 -22.53 9.85 -5.28
N SER A 463 -23.08 8.92 -4.47
CA SER A 463 -22.33 8.33 -3.35
C SER A 463 -21.12 7.55 -3.84
N LEU A 464 -21.26 6.74 -4.90
CA LEU A 464 -20.16 6.00 -5.53
C LEU A 464 -19.09 6.93 -6.11
N TYR A 465 -19.50 7.99 -6.80
CA TYR A 465 -18.58 8.98 -7.35
C TYR A 465 -17.81 9.71 -6.24
N LEU A 466 -18.49 10.12 -5.17
CA LEU A 466 -17.86 10.78 -4.02
C LEU A 466 -16.84 9.85 -3.35
N LEU A 467 -17.20 8.58 -3.13
CA LEU A 467 -16.29 7.59 -2.56
C LEU A 467 -15.07 7.37 -3.46
N HIS A 468 -15.27 7.26 -4.78
CA HIS A 468 -14.18 7.19 -5.75
C HIS A 468 -13.28 8.43 -5.68
N ALA A 469 -13.85 9.64 -5.62
CA ALA A 469 -13.09 10.88 -5.55
C ALA A 469 -12.27 10.98 -4.25
N LEU A 470 -12.83 10.54 -3.11
CA LEU A 470 -12.14 10.51 -1.83
C LEU A 470 -10.97 9.51 -1.83
N LEU A 471 -11.22 8.28 -2.31
CA LEU A 471 -10.18 7.24 -2.44
C LEU A 471 -9.10 7.63 -3.47
N GLY A 472 -9.50 8.27 -4.57
CA GLY A 472 -8.58 8.76 -5.59
C GLY A 472 -7.73 9.92 -5.09
N LYS A 473 -8.29 10.81 -4.27
CA LYS A 473 -7.54 11.90 -3.64
C LYS A 473 -6.53 11.37 -2.62
N SER A 474 -6.95 10.49 -1.70
CA SER A 474 -6.03 9.90 -0.71
C SER A 474 -4.90 9.11 -1.37
N ALA A 475 -5.18 8.37 -2.45
CA ALA A 475 -4.17 7.67 -3.22
C ALA A 475 -3.17 8.63 -3.90
N LYS A 476 -3.64 9.76 -4.46
CA LYS A 476 -2.77 10.77 -5.07
C LYS A 476 -1.90 11.51 -4.05
N ASP A 477 -2.47 11.85 -2.90
CA ASP A 477 -1.78 12.56 -1.83
C ASP A 477 -0.73 11.67 -1.16
N CYS A 478 -0.98 10.36 -1.05
CA CYS A 478 -0.08 9.40 -0.39
C CYS A 478 0.97 8.77 -1.34
N TYR A 479 0.64 8.58 -2.62
CA TYR A 479 1.43 7.76 -3.55
C TYR A 479 1.68 8.44 -4.91
N LEU A 480 1.90 9.75 -4.91
CA LEU A 480 2.11 10.61 -6.08
C LEU A 480 2.85 9.90 -7.24
N PHE A 481 2.11 9.49 -8.29
CA PHE A 481 2.60 8.84 -9.51
C PHE A 481 3.35 7.49 -9.34
N SER A 482 3.19 6.78 -8.22
CA SER A 482 3.64 5.39 -8.11
C SER A 482 2.73 4.42 -8.86
N LEU A 483 3.23 3.22 -9.14
CA LEU A 483 2.47 2.18 -9.81
C LEU A 483 1.23 1.78 -8.99
N SER A 484 1.33 1.76 -7.65
CA SER A 484 0.17 1.67 -6.75
C SER A 484 -0.79 2.85 -6.90
N GLY A 485 -0.24 4.07 -6.92
CA GLY A 485 -1.02 5.31 -6.94
C GLY A 485 -1.83 5.51 -8.23
N VAL A 486 -1.41 4.89 -9.33
CA VAL A 486 -2.15 4.91 -10.61
C VAL A 486 -3.10 3.73 -10.75
N SER A 487 -2.62 2.52 -10.44
CA SER A 487 -3.41 1.30 -10.61
C SER A 487 -4.63 1.30 -9.68
N PHE A 488 -4.44 1.61 -8.39
CA PHE A 488 -5.52 1.55 -7.40
C PHE A 488 -6.75 2.42 -7.76
N PRO A 489 -6.62 3.72 -8.11
CA PRO A 489 -7.78 4.50 -8.55
C PRO A 489 -8.45 3.96 -9.82
N MET A 490 -7.69 3.40 -10.78
CA MET A 490 -8.28 2.80 -11.97
C MET A 490 -9.14 1.58 -11.62
N TYR A 491 -8.63 0.65 -10.81
CA TYR A 491 -9.39 -0.51 -10.35
C TYR A 491 -10.68 -0.07 -9.64
N PHE A 492 -10.61 0.90 -8.72
CA PHE A 492 -11.81 1.37 -8.00
C PHE A 492 -12.80 2.12 -8.90
N PHE A 493 -12.34 2.89 -9.88
CA PHE A 493 -13.22 3.56 -10.85
C PHE A 493 -14.08 2.54 -11.59
N PHE A 494 -13.44 1.54 -12.20
CA PHE A 494 -14.15 0.50 -12.93
C PHE A 494 -14.97 -0.38 -11.97
N LEU A 495 -14.49 -0.63 -10.75
CA LEU A 495 -15.22 -1.41 -9.76
C LEU A 495 -16.57 -0.78 -9.43
N PHE A 496 -16.61 0.53 -9.14
CA PHE A 496 -17.86 1.22 -8.88
C PHE A 496 -18.75 1.33 -10.12
N PHE A 497 -18.16 1.51 -11.31
CA PHE A 497 -18.91 1.52 -12.57
C PHE A 497 -19.61 0.19 -12.84
N PHE A 498 -18.87 -0.92 -12.79
CA PHE A 498 -19.43 -2.26 -13.00
C PHE A 498 -20.39 -2.67 -11.88
N PHE A 499 -20.09 -2.30 -10.63
CA PHE A 499 -21.01 -2.50 -9.51
C PHE A 499 -22.34 -1.78 -9.76
N PHE A 500 -22.32 -0.49 -10.09
CA PHE A 500 -23.53 0.26 -10.44
C PHE A 500 -24.30 -0.41 -11.59
N PHE A 501 -23.60 -0.80 -12.66
CA PHE A 501 -24.23 -1.47 -13.79
C PHE A 501 -24.92 -2.79 -13.41
N PHE A 502 -24.22 -3.70 -12.72
CA PHE A 502 -24.77 -4.99 -12.33
C PHE A 502 -25.83 -4.89 -11.24
N PHE A 503 -25.65 -4.00 -10.28
CA PHE A 503 -26.57 -3.82 -9.16
C PHE A 503 -27.97 -3.45 -9.63
N PHE A 504 -28.09 -2.50 -10.56
CA PHE A 504 -29.38 -2.16 -11.14
C PHE A 504 -29.92 -3.34 -11.96
N PHE A 505 -29.12 -3.98 -12.81
CA PHE A 505 -29.59 -5.04 -13.71
C PHE A 505 -30.11 -6.29 -12.95
N PHE A 506 -29.46 -6.69 -11.86
CA PHE A 506 -29.85 -7.86 -11.06
C PHE A 506 -30.98 -7.62 -10.06
N PHE A 507 -31.11 -6.41 -9.52
CA PHE A 507 -32.15 -6.10 -8.51
C PHE A 507 -33.57 -6.37 -9.03
N PHE A 508 -33.78 -6.27 -10.34
CA PHE A 508 -35.04 -6.60 -10.98
C PHE A 508 -35.46 -8.06 -10.80
N PHE A 509 -34.52 -9.01 -10.91
CA PHE A 509 -34.84 -10.43 -10.87
C PHE A 509 -35.32 -10.87 -9.47
N CYS A 510 -34.78 -10.24 -8.42
CA CYS A 510 -35.23 -10.44 -7.03
C CYS A 510 -36.72 -10.15 -6.87
N LEU A 511 -37.19 -9.10 -7.55
CA LEU A 511 -38.55 -8.60 -7.44
C LEU A 511 -39.50 -9.30 -8.41
N PHE A 512 -39.02 -9.70 -9.59
CA PHE A 512 -39.75 -10.51 -10.55
C PHE A 512 -40.13 -11.88 -9.96
N ARG A 513 -39.20 -12.57 -9.29
CA ARG A 513 -39.47 -13.85 -8.60
C ARG A 513 -40.42 -13.68 -7.41
N SER A 514 -40.27 -12.61 -6.63
CA SER A 514 -41.16 -12.29 -5.50
C SER A 514 -42.59 -11.96 -5.95
N THR A 515 -42.76 -11.28 -7.09
CA THR A 515 -44.09 -10.95 -7.66
C THR A 515 -44.72 -12.12 -8.42
N LEU A 516 -43.93 -12.95 -9.12
CA LEU A 516 -44.40 -14.21 -9.70
C LEU A 516 -44.93 -15.16 -8.63
N TRP A 517 -44.22 -15.32 -7.51
CA TRP A 517 -44.72 -16.14 -6.39
C TRP A 517 -46.02 -15.57 -5.81
N HIS A 518 -46.15 -14.24 -5.71
CA HIS A 518 -47.40 -13.59 -5.28
C HIS A 518 -48.56 -13.82 -6.26
N MET A 519 -48.31 -13.85 -7.57
CA MET A 519 -49.32 -14.18 -8.59
C MET A 519 -49.64 -15.68 -8.64
N GLU A 520 -48.65 -16.56 -8.45
CA GLU A 520 -48.82 -18.02 -8.40
C GLU A 520 -49.65 -18.41 -7.16
N VAL A 521 -49.37 -17.80 -6.00
CA VAL A 521 -50.14 -18.01 -4.77
C VAL A 521 -51.57 -17.47 -4.89
N HIS A 522 -51.78 -16.30 -5.51
CA HIS A 522 -53.14 -15.82 -5.78
C HIS A 522 -53.88 -16.73 -6.78
N ARG A 523 -53.19 -17.25 -7.79
CA ARG A 523 -53.75 -18.19 -8.77
C ARG A 523 -54.06 -19.56 -8.17
N LEU A 524 -53.30 -20.00 -7.17
CA LEU A 524 -53.54 -21.24 -6.41
C LEU A 524 -54.63 -21.06 -5.33
N GLY A 525 -54.72 -19.90 -4.68
CA GLY A 525 -55.79 -19.56 -3.74
C GLY A 525 -57.16 -19.37 -4.41
N VAL A 526 -57.19 -18.79 -5.62
CA VAL A 526 -58.43 -18.71 -6.43
C VAL A 526 -58.88 -20.09 -6.95
N LYS A 527 -57.97 -21.08 -7.02
CA LYS A 527 -58.31 -22.47 -7.36
C LYS A 527 -58.80 -23.31 -6.18
N SER A 528 -58.73 -22.82 -4.93
CA SER A 528 -59.31 -23.52 -3.77
C SER A 528 -60.67 -22.96 -3.34
N GLU A 529 -61.15 -21.88 -3.96
CA GLU A 529 -62.48 -21.28 -3.72
C GLU A 529 -63.40 -21.32 -4.96
N LEU A 530 -63.05 -22.11 -5.97
CA LEU A 530 -63.87 -22.47 -7.13
C LEU A 530 -63.94 -24.00 -7.20
#